data_AF-A0A355GF29-F1
#
_entry.id   AF-A0A355GF29-F1
#
_cell.length_a   1.000
_cell.length_b   1.000
_cell.length_c   1.000
_cell.angle_alpha   90.00
_cell.angle_beta   90.00
_cell.angle_gamma   90.00
#
_symmetry.space_group_name_H-M   'P 1'
#
loop_
_entity.id
_entity.type
_entity.pdbx_description
1 polymer ?
#
loop_
_entity_poly.entity_id
_entity_poly.type
_entity_poly.pdbx_seq_one_letter_code
_entity_poly.pdbx_strand_id
1 'polypeptide(L)'
;PSGSGCNCSTCTCQSPVYSSEACDCNACTLCDRIPLLNKFPSDRCFDDFVMPVSNPVWSIDPRSLTYVRGIFINQMIDAQTPVLGAGDLQVYALQLGIALNERLSIIAVKDGYNTLQTRGVGNRTGWSDIGLGVKYVLIRDVENQFLLSGGLIYEATNGSSRVFQGNGDGVWTPYVSIGKQIGSGHLIASSGYHVPGDTAEESQSIYYSIHYDHPVTSKLSAVAELNGIVYTKSGQALPLSIEGGDWINLGSSSVAGNNVVTTAVGANYRLNSCLSVAGVWEFPLSNRKDLLDSRTTVTLTLQF
;
A
#
# COMPACT_ATOMS: atom_id res chain seq x y z
N PRO A 1 26.76 19.98 27.83
CA PRO A 1 26.43 20.85 26.67
C PRO A 1 26.28 19.97 25.41
N SER A 2 25.10 19.63 24.90
CA SER A 2 23.79 20.29 24.87
C SER A 2 22.72 19.20 24.86
N GLY A 3 21.78 19.25 25.80
CA GLY A 3 20.60 18.39 25.76
C GLY A 3 19.72 18.80 24.58
N SER A 4 19.60 17.92 23.58
CA SER A 4 18.58 18.04 22.54
C SER A 4 17.23 17.78 23.20
N GLY A 5 16.50 18.84 23.54
CA GLY A 5 15.13 18.74 24.02
C GLY A 5 14.27 18.00 23.00
N CYS A 6 13.51 17.01 23.48
CA CYS A 6 12.46 16.36 22.70
C CYS A 6 11.38 17.44 22.42
N ASN A 7 11.22 17.87 21.15
CA ASN A 7 10.14 18.76 20.74
C ASN A 7 8.85 17.94 20.68
N CYS A 8 8.13 17.85 21.80
CA CYS A 8 6.74 17.40 21.78
C CYS A 8 5.89 18.50 21.12
N SER A 9 5.53 18.31 19.86
CA SER A 9 4.42 19.06 19.27
C SER A 9 3.15 18.73 20.05
N THR A 10 2.47 19.76 20.53
CA THR A 10 1.21 19.69 21.27
C THR A 10 0.21 18.75 20.61
N CYS A 11 -0.12 17.63 21.27
CA CYS A 11 -1.29 16.81 20.94
C CYS A 11 -2.55 17.65 21.16
N THR A 12 -3.06 18.23 20.08
CA THR A 12 -4.36 18.91 20.08
C THR A 12 -5.22 18.32 18.97
N CYS A 13 -5.72 17.09 19.20
CA CYS A 13 -7.00 16.69 18.65
C CYS A 13 -8.03 17.53 19.42
N GLN A 14 -8.36 18.73 18.90
CA GLN A 14 -8.94 19.84 19.67
C GLN A 14 -10.03 19.42 20.67
N SER A 15 -9.82 19.74 21.96
CA SER A 15 -10.71 19.45 23.10
C SER A 15 -12.17 19.87 22.86
N PRO A 16 -13.16 19.13 23.39
CA PRO A 16 -13.51 19.27 24.81
C PRO A 16 -13.84 17.97 25.59
N VAL A 17 -13.40 17.97 26.87
CA VAL A 17 -14.04 17.37 28.06
C VAL A 17 -13.94 15.82 28.23
N TYR A 18 -13.09 15.45 29.20
CA TYR A 18 -12.86 14.12 29.83
C TYR A 18 -11.94 13.09 29.13
N SER A 19 -10.70 13.48 28.84
CA SER A 19 -9.53 12.67 29.24
C SER A 19 -8.26 13.52 29.15
N SER A 20 -7.84 14.04 30.29
CA SER A 20 -6.52 14.65 30.44
C SER A 20 -5.48 13.54 30.58
N GLU A 21 -5.17 12.82 29.51
CA GLU A 21 -3.89 12.12 29.45
C GLU A 21 -2.84 13.15 29.03
N ALA A 22 -2.19 13.73 30.02
CA ALA A 22 -0.99 14.50 29.82
C ALA A 22 0.04 13.60 29.11
N CYS A 23 0.57 14.03 27.96
CA CYS A 23 1.70 13.37 27.32
C CYS A 23 2.86 13.31 28.31
N ASP A 24 3.17 12.12 28.81
CA ASP A 24 4.33 11.91 29.68
C ASP A 24 5.60 12.07 28.86
N CYS A 25 6.17 13.29 28.90
CA CYS A 25 7.39 13.66 28.19
C CYS A 25 8.67 13.04 28.80
N ASN A 26 8.55 12.12 29.77
CA ASN A 26 9.70 11.55 30.49
C ASN A 26 10.31 10.30 29.85
N ALA A 27 9.71 9.75 28.79
CA ALA A 27 10.24 8.58 28.10
C ALA A 27 10.32 8.81 26.59
N CYS A 28 11.39 9.49 26.12
CA CYS A 28 11.64 9.59 24.68
C CYS A 28 11.83 8.16 24.11
N THR A 29 10.86 7.72 23.33
CA THR A 29 10.76 6.41 22.69
C THR A 29 11.82 6.27 21.58
N LEU A 30 12.03 5.07 21.04
CA LEU A 30 12.86 4.89 19.83
C LEU A 30 12.40 5.82 18.70
N CYS A 31 11.09 6.05 18.63
CA CYS A 31 10.41 6.92 17.69
C CYS A 31 10.94 8.35 17.81
N ASP A 32 11.03 8.90 19.03
CA ASP A 32 11.52 10.26 19.32
C ASP A 32 13.00 10.48 18.97
N ARG A 33 13.75 9.39 18.78
CA ARG A 33 15.20 9.41 18.52
C ARG A 33 15.60 9.34 17.05
N ILE A 34 14.66 9.32 16.11
CA ILE A 34 14.95 9.35 14.67
C ILE A 34 14.83 10.80 14.16
N PRO A 35 15.95 11.54 14.09
CA PRO A 35 15.93 13.02 14.07
C PRO A 35 15.43 13.66 12.77
N LEU A 36 15.31 12.89 11.69
CA LEU A 36 14.89 13.41 10.38
C LEU A 36 13.37 13.37 10.18
N LEU A 37 12.70 12.32 10.64
CA LEU A 37 11.28 12.11 10.33
C LEU A 37 10.33 12.67 11.40
N ASN A 38 10.77 12.79 12.64
CA ASN A 38 10.02 13.50 13.71
C ASN A 38 9.81 14.99 13.46
N LYS A 39 10.46 15.56 12.44
CA LYS A 39 10.30 16.97 12.08
C LYS A 39 9.09 17.22 11.18
N PHE A 40 8.54 16.17 10.59
CA PHE A 40 7.36 16.28 9.74
C PHE A 40 6.10 16.02 10.56
N PRO A 41 4.99 16.72 10.27
CA PRO A 41 3.71 16.42 10.89
C PRO A 41 3.24 15.01 10.53
N SER A 42 2.27 14.50 11.27
CA SER A 42 1.63 13.21 11.02
C SER A 42 0.30 13.20 11.75
N ASP A 43 -0.76 12.64 11.15
CA ASP A 43 -2.08 12.60 11.77
C ASP A 43 -2.11 11.59 12.92
N ARG A 44 -2.40 12.07 14.13
CA ARG A 44 -2.47 11.26 15.35
C ARG A 44 -3.89 10.99 15.84
N CYS A 45 -4.91 11.58 15.22
CA CYS A 45 -6.30 11.43 15.71
C CYS A 45 -6.99 10.16 15.17
N PHE A 46 -6.24 9.32 14.45
CA PHE A 46 -6.67 8.04 13.88
C PHE A 46 -5.59 6.96 14.10
N ASP A 47 -4.86 7.02 15.22
CA ASP A 47 -3.75 6.11 15.54
C ASP A 47 -4.19 4.64 15.65
N ASP A 48 -5.49 4.39 15.85
CA ASP A 48 -6.03 3.04 15.95
C ASP A 48 -6.22 2.30 14.63
N PHE A 49 -6.22 3.02 13.50
CA PHE A 49 -6.34 2.42 12.17
C PHE A 49 -5.06 1.66 11.78
N VAL A 50 -5.24 0.47 11.21
CA VAL A 50 -4.15 -0.31 10.60
C VAL A 50 -4.03 0.06 9.12
N MET A 51 -2.80 0.22 8.63
CA MET A 51 -2.58 0.45 7.20
C MET A 51 -2.89 -0.84 6.40
N PRO A 52 -3.53 -0.75 5.22
CA PRO A 52 -3.77 -1.92 4.37
C PRO A 52 -2.48 -2.66 4.00
N VAL A 53 -2.52 -3.99 3.93
CA VAL A 53 -1.35 -4.87 3.83
C VAL A 53 -1.23 -5.53 2.46
N SER A 54 -2.31 -6.12 1.95
CA SER A 54 -2.40 -6.63 0.57
C SER A 54 -2.63 -5.50 -0.42
N ASN A 55 -2.40 -5.80 -1.71
CA ASN A 55 -2.39 -4.79 -2.78
C ASN A 55 -1.62 -3.50 -2.38
N PRO A 56 -0.36 -3.62 -1.90
CA PRO A 56 0.33 -2.54 -1.22
C PRO A 56 0.50 -1.27 -2.08
N VAL A 57 0.55 -1.38 -3.42
CA VAL A 57 0.73 -0.21 -4.30
C VAL A 57 -0.54 0.63 -4.41
N TRP A 58 -1.72 0.01 -4.41
CA TRP A 58 -2.99 0.67 -4.72
C TRP A 58 -3.94 0.78 -3.52
N SER A 59 -3.70 0.02 -2.44
CA SER A 59 -4.49 0.11 -1.21
C SER A 59 -4.01 1.28 -0.34
N ILE A 60 -4.48 2.48 -0.68
CA ILE A 60 -3.98 3.73 -0.10
C ILE A 60 -4.70 4.04 1.23
N ASP A 61 -3.93 4.22 2.30
CA ASP A 61 -4.42 4.75 3.57
C ASP A 61 -4.88 6.22 3.42
N PRO A 62 -6.08 6.60 3.91
CA PRO A 62 -6.60 7.95 3.73
C PRO A 62 -5.89 9.00 4.60
N ARG A 63 -5.22 8.62 5.70
CA ARG A 63 -4.61 9.54 6.68
C ARG A 63 -3.41 10.29 6.09
N SER A 64 -3.21 11.55 6.50
CA SER A 64 -1.98 12.30 6.20
C SER A 64 -0.88 11.90 7.19
N LEU A 65 -0.07 10.90 6.84
CA LEU A 65 0.93 10.30 7.73
C LEU A 65 2.35 10.55 7.27
N THR A 66 3.25 10.70 8.24
CA THR A 66 4.68 10.51 8.01
C THR A 66 5.09 9.11 8.45
N TYR A 67 5.58 8.29 7.52
CA TYR A 67 5.93 6.91 7.79
C TYR A 67 7.06 6.38 6.88
N VAL A 68 7.72 5.34 7.37
CA VAL A 68 8.59 4.45 6.59
C VAL A 68 8.04 3.04 6.73
N ARG A 69 7.80 2.37 5.62
CA ARG A 69 7.20 1.03 5.61
C ARG A 69 8.01 0.10 4.74
N GLY A 70 8.69 -0.85 5.37
CA GLY A 70 9.32 -1.97 4.67
C GLY A 70 8.27 -2.99 4.28
N ILE A 71 8.38 -3.53 3.06
CA ILE A 71 7.45 -4.51 2.51
C ILE A 71 8.25 -5.69 1.95
N PHE A 72 7.85 -6.89 2.37
CA PHE A 72 8.26 -8.13 1.75
C PHE A 72 7.03 -8.81 1.14
N ILE A 73 7.13 -9.19 -0.13
CA ILE A 73 6.11 -9.99 -0.81
C ILE A 73 6.75 -11.28 -1.27
N ASN A 74 6.07 -12.39 -1.03
CA ASN A 74 6.36 -13.66 -1.68
C ASN A 74 5.08 -14.13 -2.40
N GLN A 75 5.07 -14.00 -3.73
CA GLN A 75 3.95 -14.41 -4.57
C GLN A 75 4.29 -15.69 -5.31
N MET A 76 3.44 -16.71 -5.18
CA MET A 76 3.51 -17.92 -5.97
C MET A 76 2.88 -17.69 -7.34
N ILE A 77 3.52 -18.23 -8.37
CA ILE A 77 3.08 -18.20 -9.76
C ILE A 77 2.69 -19.62 -10.18
N ASP A 78 1.50 -19.76 -10.75
CA ASP A 78 0.91 -21.05 -11.09
C ASP A 78 1.63 -21.77 -12.23
N ALA A 79 1.61 -23.10 -12.21
CA ALA A 79 2.23 -23.95 -13.22
C ALA A 79 1.68 -23.75 -14.64
N GLN A 80 0.43 -23.33 -14.78
CA GLN A 80 -0.27 -23.07 -16.04
C GLN A 80 -0.08 -21.64 -16.53
N THR A 81 0.67 -20.79 -15.81
CA THR A 81 0.97 -19.43 -16.24
C THR A 81 1.70 -19.48 -17.60
N PRO A 82 1.14 -18.88 -18.67
CA PRO A 82 1.75 -18.93 -19.99
C PRO A 82 3.17 -18.37 -19.98
N VAL A 83 4.06 -19.03 -20.72
CA VAL A 83 5.49 -18.71 -20.82
C VAL A 83 6.27 -18.91 -19.52
N LEU A 84 5.83 -18.35 -18.38
CA LEU A 84 6.53 -18.41 -17.09
C LEU A 84 6.49 -19.79 -16.44
N GLY A 85 5.35 -20.48 -16.47
CA GLY A 85 5.12 -21.67 -15.67
C GLY A 85 5.30 -21.44 -14.16
N ALA A 86 5.44 -22.53 -13.40
CA ALA A 86 5.51 -22.49 -11.95
C ALA A 86 6.73 -21.70 -11.45
N GLY A 87 6.55 -20.97 -10.35
CA GLY A 87 7.62 -20.17 -9.76
C GLY A 87 7.16 -19.26 -8.64
N ASP A 88 7.99 -18.28 -8.33
CA ASP A 88 7.70 -17.22 -7.37
C ASP A 88 8.25 -15.86 -7.82
N LEU A 89 7.58 -14.81 -7.36
CA LEU A 89 8.02 -13.43 -7.39
C LEU A 89 8.20 -12.96 -5.95
N GLN A 90 9.44 -12.65 -5.59
CA GLN A 90 9.77 -12.03 -4.32
C GLN A 90 10.08 -10.56 -4.51
N VAL A 91 9.56 -9.73 -3.61
CA VAL A 91 9.71 -8.28 -3.65
C VAL A 91 10.24 -7.80 -2.32
N TYR A 92 11.25 -6.94 -2.38
CA TYR A 92 11.79 -6.22 -1.24
C TYR A 92 11.65 -4.72 -1.51
N ALA A 93 10.67 -4.09 -0.88
CA ALA A 93 10.26 -2.72 -1.20
C ALA A 93 10.24 -1.82 0.04
N LEU A 94 10.29 -0.52 -0.23
CA LEU A 94 10.13 0.54 0.77
C LEU A 94 9.04 1.50 0.29
N GLN A 95 8.06 1.74 1.16
CA GLN A 95 7.09 2.81 1.00
C GLN A 95 7.38 3.94 1.98
N LEU A 96 7.16 5.16 1.52
CA LEU A 96 7.39 6.36 2.30
C LEU A 96 6.16 7.25 2.23
N GLY A 97 5.79 7.87 3.35
CA GLY A 97 4.85 8.97 3.39
C GLY A 97 5.49 10.14 4.12
N ILE A 98 5.33 11.34 3.58
CA ILE A 98 5.70 12.58 4.26
C ILE A 98 4.47 13.46 4.27
N ALA A 99 3.86 13.62 5.44
CA ALA A 99 2.83 14.62 5.63
C ALA A 99 3.48 16.01 5.68
N LEU A 100 2.92 16.93 4.90
CA LEU A 100 3.31 18.35 4.89
C LEU A 100 2.44 19.15 5.85
N ASN A 101 1.21 18.67 6.10
CA ASN A 101 0.28 19.12 7.12
C ASN A 101 -0.80 18.04 7.36
N GLU A 102 -1.84 18.37 8.11
CA GLU A 102 -2.97 17.46 8.44
C GLU A 102 -3.77 16.96 7.22
N ARG A 103 -3.59 17.59 6.05
CA ARG A 103 -4.35 17.27 4.84
C ARG A 103 -3.50 16.87 3.65
N LEU A 104 -2.33 17.45 3.48
CA LEU A 104 -1.48 17.23 2.31
C LEU A 104 -0.29 16.34 2.67
N SER A 105 -0.09 15.27 1.91
CA SER A 105 1.09 14.41 2.01
C SER A 105 1.63 14.02 0.64
N ILE A 106 2.93 13.79 0.57
CA ILE A 106 3.61 13.15 -0.56
C ILE A 106 3.82 11.67 -0.18
N ILE A 107 3.56 10.78 -1.13
CA ILE A 107 3.69 9.33 -0.94
C ILE A 107 4.60 8.73 -2.00
N ALA A 108 5.46 7.79 -1.60
CA ALA A 108 6.17 6.89 -2.49
C ALA A 108 5.58 5.48 -2.26
N VAL A 109 4.79 5.01 -3.22
CA VAL A 109 3.94 3.82 -3.08
C VAL A 109 4.52 2.58 -3.75
N LYS A 110 5.43 2.76 -4.71
CA LYS A 110 6.10 1.68 -5.42
C LYS A 110 7.58 1.98 -5.56
N ASP A 111 8.37 0.98 -5.22
CA ASP A 111 9.81 0.86 -5.44
C ASP A 111 10.15 -0.60 -5.09
N GLY A 112 11.40 -1.01 -5.23
CA GLY A 112 11.92 -2.23 -4.63
C GLY A 112 12.74 -3.08 -5.58
N TYR A 113 13.28 -4.15 -5.04
CA TYR A 113 14.05 -5.13 -5.78
C TYR A 113 13.27 -6.42 -5.91
N ASN A 114 13.15 -6.91 -7.15
CA ASN A 114 12.40 -8.11 -7.48
C ASN A 114 13.36 -9.28 -7.75
N THR A 115 12.98 -10.44 -7.25
CA THR A 115 13.55 -11.73 -7.64
C THR A 115 12.42 -12.57 -8.23
N LEU A 116 12.48 -12.78 -9.54
CA LEU A 116 11.54 -13.60 -10.29
C LEU A 116 12.22 -14.93 -10.60
N GLN A 117 11.68 -16.02 -10.07
CA GLN A 117 12.17 -17.37 -10.29
C GLN A 117 11.06 -18.20 -10.88
N THR A 118 11.12 -18.52 -12.18
CA THR A 118 10.08 -19.34 -12.83
C THR A 118 10.71 -20.41 -13.71
N ARG A 119 9.96 -21.49 -13.96
CA ARG A 119 10.42 -22.59 -14.83
C ARG A 119 10.73 -22.13 -16.26
N GLY A 120 9.97 -21.16 -16.76
CA GLY A 120 9.99 -20.72 -18.14
C GLY A 120 11.09 -19.72 -18.46
N VAL A 121 11.31 -18.72 -17.59
CA VAL A 121 12.35 -17.70 -17.81
C VAL A 121 13.58 -17.88 -16.90
N GLY A 122 13.52 -18.78 -15.91
CA GLY A 122 14.59 -18.98 -14.93
C GLY A 122 14.67 -17.86 -13.90
N ASN A 123 15.86 -17.68 -13.30
CA ASN A 123 16.10 -16.63 -12.31
C ASN A 123 16.35 -15.28 -12.99
N ARG A 124 15.58 -14.27 -12.62
CA ARG A 124 15.76 -12.88 -13.04
C ARG A 124 15.64 -11.97 -11.84
N THR A 125 16.46 -10.92 -11.84
CA THR A 125 16.41 -9.90 -10.82
C THR A 125 16.49 -8.50 -11.42
N GLY A 126 15.87 -7.55 -10.72
CA GLY A 126 15.87 -6.15 -11.15
C GLY A 126 15.02 -5.25 -10.28
N TRP A 127 15.22 -3.95 -10.45
CA TRP A 127 14.47 -2.91 -9.76
C TRP A 127 13.05 -2.77 -10.31
N SER A 128 12.11 -2.48 -9.42
CA SER A 128 10.76 -2.05 -9.75
C SER A 128 10.79 -0.64 -10.33
N ASP A 129 9.73 -0.33 -11.06
CA ASP A 129 9.34 1.04 -11.37
C ASP A 129 9.06 1.82 -10.08
N ILE A 130 9.40 3.11 -10.09
CA ILE A 130 9.16 4.01 -8.96
C ILE A 130 7.79 4.69 -9.13
N GLY A 131 6.95 4.59 -8.10
CA GLY A 131 5.64 5.22 -8.01
C GLY A 131 5.60 6.31 -6.94
N LEU A 132 5.37 7.55 -7.34
CA LEU A 132 5.25 8.72 -6.47
C LEU A 132 3.86 9.34 -6.59
N GLY A 133 3.35 9.91 -5.51
CA GLY A 133 2.03 10.52 -5.53
C GLY A 133 1.87 11.66 -4.55
N VAL A 134 0.79 12.41 -4.78
CA VAL A 134 0.26 13.41 -3.84
C VAL A 134 -1.07 12.90 -3.31
N LYS A 135 -1.33 13.18 -2.04
CA LYS A 135 -2.57 12.82 -1.36
C LYS A 135 -3.11 14.02 -0.59
N TYR A 136 -4.40 14.28 -0.73
CA TYR A 136 -5.09 15.35 -0.05
C TYR A 136 -6.32 14.82 0.71
N VAL A 137 -6.39 15.09 2.01
CA VAL A 137 -7.52 14.76 2.89
C VAL A 137 -8.63 15.80 2.69
N LEU A 138 -9.63 15.41 1.91
CA LEU A 138 -10.80 16.21 1.56
C LEU A 138 -11.71 16.39 2.79
N ILE A 139 -12.04 15.29 3.47
CA ILE A 139 -12.85 15.29 4.69
C ILE A 139 -12.03 14.67 5.81
N ARG A 140 -11.95 15.41 6.92
CA ARG A 140 -11.32 14.98 8.17
C ARG A 140 -12.29 15.27 9.31
N ASP A 141 -13.01 14.24 9.74
CA ASP A 141 -14.01 14.28 10.81
C ASP A 141 -13.51 13.38 11.93
N VAL A 142 -12.92 14.02 12.96
CA VAL A 142 -12.25 13.33 14.06
C VAL A 142 -13.28 12.73 15.01
N GLU A 143 -14.36 13.46 15.27
CA GLU A 143 -15.43 13.10 16.18
C GLU A 143 -16.16 11.83 15.72
N ASN A 144 -16.40 11.72 14.40
CA ASN A 144 -17.01 10.54 13.82
C ASN A 144 -15.98 9.53 13.28
N GLN A 145 -14.69 9.76 13.46
CA GLN A 145 -13.62 8.87 12.98
C GLN A 145 -13.79 8.53 11.48
N PHE A 146 -13.97 9.57 10.66
CA PHE A 146 -14.17 9.47 9.22
C PHE A 146 -13.17 10.32 8.43
N LEU A 147 -12.65 9.71 7.36
CA LEU A 147 -11.72 10.32 6.42
C LEU A 147 -12.19 10.07 4.98
N LEU A 148 -12.02 11.09 4.14
CA LEU A 148 -12.05 10.97 2.69
C LEU A 148 -10.83 11.69 2.13
N SER A 149 -10.07 10.98 1.31
CA SER A 149 -8.87 11.48 0.66
C SER A 149 -8.92 11.21 -0.84
N GLY A 150 -8.32 12.10 -1.60
CA GLY A 150 -8.11 11.93 -3.03
C GLY A 150 -6.67 12.23 -3.38
N GLY A 151 -6.22 11.72 -4.52
CA GLY A 151 -4.86 11.95 -4.95
C GLY A 151 -4.58 11.50 -6.37
N LEU A 152 -3.30 11.63 -6.72
CA LEU A 152 -2.77 11.21 -8.01
C LEU A 152 -1.41 10.56 -7.76
N ILE A 153 -1.23 9.35 -8.31
CA ILE A 153 0.04 8.64 -8.35
C ILE A 153 0.55 8.67 -9.80
N TYR A 154 1.86 8.80 -9.95
CA TYR A 154 2.58 8.60 -11.20
C TYR A 154 3.59 7.47 -10.99
N GLU A 155 3.47 6.42 -11.79
CA GLU A 155 4.46 5.35 -11.91
C GLU A 155 5.37 5.65 -13.10
N ALA A 156 6.68 5.75 -12.86
CA ALA A 156 7.70 5.97 -13.88
C ALA A 156 8.15 4.65 -14.53
N THR A 157 8.82 4.71 -15.67
CA THR A 157 9.26 3.53 -16.43
C THR A 157 10.76 3.31 -16.34
N ASN A 158 11.28 3.29 -15.12
CA ASN A 158 12.72 3.27 -14.82
C ASN A 158 13.21 1.94 -14.21
N GLY A 159 12.32 0.97 -14.06
CA GLY A 159 12.61 -0.37 -13.59
C GLY A 159 13.27 -1.25 -14.65
N SER A 160 13.55 -2.50 -14.26
CA SER A 160 14.22 -3.47 -15.13
C SER A 160 13.24 -4.34 -15.91
N SER A 161 13.33 -4.29 -17.24
CA SER A 161 12.57 -5.17 -18.14
C SER A 161 12.79 -6.66 -17.91
N ARG A 162 13.90 -7.06 -17.25
CA ARG A 162 14.16 -8.46 -16.88
C ARG A 162 13.14 -9.03 -15.89
N VAL A 163 12.44 -8.18 -15.16
CA VAL A 163 11.41 -8.54 -14.16
C VAL A 163 10.08 -7.87 -14.51
N PHE A 164 9.85 -7.59 -15.80
CA PHE A 164 8.61 -6.99 -16.32
C PHE A 164 8.29 -5.62 -15.69
N GLN A 165 9.28 -4.74 -15.70
CA GLN A 165 9.19 -3.34 -15.28
C GLN A 165 9.77 -2.45 -16.39
N GLY A 166 9.48 -1.16 -16.35
CA GLY A 166 9.96 -0.20 -17.35
C GLY A 166 9.19 -0.24 -18.67
N ASN A 167 7.94 -0.72 -18.65
CA ASN A 167 7.07 -0.78 -19.83
C ASN A 167 6.36 0.56 -20.05
N GLY A 168 6.14 0.95 -21.32
CA GLY A 168 5.36 2.13 -21.66
C GLY A 168 6.01 3.49 -21.34
N ASP A 169 5.17 4.51 -21.15
CA ASP A 169 5.54 5.91 -20.86
C ASP A 169 4.85 6.41 -19.56
N GLY A 170 4.88 5.54 -18.55
CA GLY A 170 4.38 5.79 -17.21
C GLY A 170 2.88 5.64 -17.06
N VAL A 171 2.42 5.48 -15.82
CA VAL A 171 1.00 5.32 -15.50
C VAL A 171 0.55 6.39 -14.52
N TRP A 172 -0.49 7.12 -14.89
CA TRP A 172 -1.19 8.04 -14.00
C TRP A 172 -2.37 7.33 -13.34
N THR A 173 -2.45 7.42 -12.01
CA THR A 173 -3.49 6.78 -11.23
C THR A 173 -4.18 7.80 -10.32
N PRO A 174 -5.22 8.51 -10.81
CA PRO A 174 -6.14 9.22 -9.95
C PRO A 174 -6.87 8.22 -9.05
N TYR A 175 -7.01 8.55 -7.77
CA TYR A 175 -7.65 7.67 -6.80
C TYR A 175 -8.41 8.44 -5.72
N VAL A 176 -9.30 7.71 -5.05
CA VAL A 176 -9.96 8.09 -3.82
C VAL A 176 -9.76 7.02 -2.75
N SER A 177 -9.70 7.42 -1.49
CA SER A 177 -9.62 6.54 -0.33
C SER A 177 -10.50 7.05 0.80
N ILE A 178 -11.21 6.14 1.46
CA ILE A 178 -12.06 6.39 2.61
C ILE A 178 -11.56 5.63 3.83
N GLY A 179 -11.72 6.22 5.00
CA GLY A 179 -11.46 5.59 6.29
C GLY A 179 -12.64 5.81 7.21
N LYS A 180 -13.10 4.78 7.91
CA LYS A 180 -14.20 4.88 8.88
C LYS A 180 -14.03 3.88 10.01
N GLN A 181 -14.17 4.35 11.26
CA GLN A 181 -14.36 3.44 12.38
C GLN A 181 -15.80 2.90 12.40
N ILE A 182 -15.94 1.59 12.53
CA ILE A 182 -17.22 0.86 12.64
C ILE A 182 -17.17 -0.02 13.88
N GLY A 183 -17.87 0.41 14.94
CA GLY A 183 -17.76 -0.23 16.25
C GLY A 183 -16.34 -0.08 16.80
N SER A 184 -15.70 -1.20 17.14
CA SER A 184 -14.30 -1.24 17.56
C SER A 184 -13.31 -1.42 16.41
N GLY A 185 -13.77 -1.76 15.20
CA GLY A 185 -12.89 -1.98 14.05
C GLY A 185 -12.82 -0.79 13.10
N HIS A 186 -11.93 -0.87 12.12
CA HIS A 186 -11.70 0.20 11.15
C HIS A 186 -11.81 -0.36 9.73
N LEU A 187 -12.51 0.40 8.89
CA LEU A 187 -12.64 0.15 7.47
C LEU A 187 -11.81 1.17 6.71
N ILE A 188 -10.95 0.70 5.81
CA ILE A 188 -10.32 1.51 4.78
C ILE A 188 -10.75 0.97 3.42
N ALA A 189 -11.11 1.84 2.48
CA ALA A 189 -11.34 1.41 1.11
C ALA A 189 -10.78 2.42 0.12
N SER A 190 -10.14 1.93 -0.94
CA SER A 190 -9.60 2.76 -2.02
C SER A 190 -10.09 2.28 -3.38
N SER A 191 -10.16 3.20 -4.33
CA SER A 191 -10.40 2.89 -5.73
C SER A 191 -9.76 3.94 -6.62
N GLY A 192 -9.29 3.52 -7.79
CA GLY A 192 -8.67 4.40 -8.76
C GLY A 192 -8.68 3.80 -10.16
N TYR A 193 -8.18 4.58 -11.11
CA TYR A 193 -8.13 4.19 -12.52
C TYR A 193 -6.71 4.34 -13.05
N HIS A 194 -6.19 3.29 -13.68
CA HIS A 194 -4.88 3.31 -14.33
C HIS A 194 -5.00 3.92 -15.72
N VAL A 195 -4.31 5.03 -15.94
CA VAL A 195 -4.22 5.77 -17.21
C VAL A 195 -2.77 5.73 -17.69
N PRO A 196 -2.39 4.75 -18.50
CA PRO A 196 -1.06 4.70 -19.10
C PRO A 196 -0.82 5.86 -20.07
N GLY A 197 0.41 6.37 -20.09
CA GLY A 197 0.91 7.29 -21.10
C GLY A 197 1.03 6.62 -22.47
N ASP A 198 1.32 5.32 -22.49
CA ASP A 198 1.30 4.48 -23.68
C ASP A 198 0.31 3.31 -23.52
N THR A 199 -0.86 3.45 -24.17
CA THR A 199 -1.93 2.44 -24.10
C THR A 199 -1.68 1.21 -24.98
N ALA A 200 -0.65 1.24 -25.83
CA ALA A 200 -0.20 0.05 -26.57
C ALA A 200 0.72 -0.81 -25.70
N GLU A 201 1.53 -0.20 -24.85
CA GLU A 201 2.48 -0.95 -24.00
C GLU A 201 1.88 -1.39 -22.66
N GLU A 202 0.74 -0.81 -22.25
CA GLU A 202 0.17 -1.04 -20.92
C GLU A 202 -1.36 -1.16 -20.95
N SER A 203 -1.91 -2.01 -20.06
CA SER A 203 -3.36 -2.17 -19.92
C SER A 203 -3.98 -1.10 -19.02
N GLN A 204 -5.27 -0.81 -19.24
CA GLN A 204 -6.06 0.11 -18.41
C GLN A 204 -7.00 -0.67 -17.51
N SER A 205 -7.09 -0.29 -16.25
CA SER A 205 -7.96 -0.96 -15.28
C SER A 205 -8.51 -0.02 -14.22
N ILE A 206 -9.70 -0.34 -13.72
CA ILE A 206 -10.20 0.19 -12.45
C ILE A 206 -9.77 -0.80 -11.38
N TYR A 207 -9.26 -0.31 -10.26
CA TYR A 207 -9.06 -1.14 -9.08
C TYR A 207 -9.97 -0.71 -7.93
N TYR A 208 -10.21 -1.63 -7.00
CA TYR A 208 -10.75 -1.33 -5.69
C TYR A 208 -10.09 -2.22 -4.64
N SER A 209 -9.91 -1.67 -3.44
CA SER A 209 -9.41 -2.40 -2.28
C SER A 209 -10.25 -2.04 -1.07
N ILE A 210 -10.52 -3.05 -0.24
CA ILE A 210 -11.24 -2.92 1.02
C ILE A 210 -10.39 -3.61 2.08
N HIS A 211 -10.14 -2.91 3.18
CA HIS A 211 -9.42 -3.36 4.34
C HIS A 211 -10.32 -3.21 5.56
N TYR A 212 -10.39 -4.26 6.37
CA TYR A 212 -10.99 -4.22 7.68
C TYR A 212 -10.01 -4.74 8.71
N ASP A 213 -9.74 -3.94 9.74
CA ASP A 213 -9.05 -4.39 10.94
C ASP A 213 -9.98 -4.39 12.16
N HIS A 214 -9.79 -5.38 13.02
CA HIS A 214 -10.53 -5.50 14.28
C HIS A 214 -9.56 -5.73 15.43
N PRO A 215 -9.53 -4.85 16.45
CA PRO A 215 -8.66 -5.05 17.61
C PRO A 215 -9.11 -6.27 18.41
N VAL A 216 -8.19 -7.21 18.60
CA VAL A 216 -8.36 -8.41 19.45
C VAL A 216 -7.78 -8.15 20.84
N THR A 217 -6.68 -7.40 20.91
CA THR A 217 -6.07 -6.91 22.15
C THR A 217 -5.62 -5.46 21.95
N SER A 218 -4.98 -4.85 22.96
CA SER A 218 -4.37 -3.51 22.81
C SER A 218 -3.19 -3.47 21.81
N LYS A 219 -2.66 -4.62 21.40
CA LYS A 219 -1.53 -4.71 20.46
C LYS A 219 -1.83 -5.51 19.20
N LEU A 220 -2.80 -6.41 19.24
CA LEU A 220 -3.10 -7.33 18.15
C LEU A 220 -4.43 -6.95 17.50
N SER A 221 -4.41 -6.73 16.18
CA SER A 221 -5.62 -6.62 15.36
C SER A 221 -5.67 -7.77 14.36
N ALA A 222 -6.85 -8.37 14.20
CA ALA A 222 -7.14 -9.24 13.06
C ALA A 222 -7.37 -8.39 11.81
N VAL A 223 -6.92 -8.85 10.65
CA VAL A 223 -7.01 -8.15 9.37
C VAL A 223 -7.71 -9.03 8.35
N ALA A 224 -8.67 -8.45 7.62
CA ALA A 224 -9.31 -9.07 6.47
C ALA A 224 -9.42 -8.05 5.33
N GLU A 225 -9.10 -8.47 4.11
CA GLU A 225 -8.99 -7.59 2.96
C GLU A 225 -9.60 -8.23 1.71
N LEU A 226 -10.09 -7.38 0.81
CA LEU A 226 -10.64 -7.75 -0.49
C LEU A 226 -10.06 -6.78 -1.52
N ASN A 227 -9.43 -7.31 -2.57
CA ASN A 227 -8.92 -6.52 -3.68
C ASN A 227 -9.57 -6.95 -4.97
N GLY A 228 -9.76 -6.01 -5.88
CA GLY A 228 -10.30 -6.28 -7.20
C GLY A 228 -9.74 -5.37 -8.26
N ILE A 229 -9.59 -5.94 -9.45
CA ILE A 229 -9.12 -5.26 -10.66
C ILE A 229 -10.09 -5.61 -11.77
N VAL A 230 -10.56 -4.60 -12.49
CA VAL A 230 -11.39 -4.75 -13.69
C VAL A 230 -10.64 -4.14 -14.86
N TYR A 231 -10.19 -4.97 -15.78
CA TYR A 231 -9.47 -4.51 -16.97
C TYR A 231 -10.44 -3.90 -17.96
N THR A 232 -10.30 -2.60 -18.19
CA THR A 232 -11.18 -1.82 -19.08
C THR A 232 -10.67 -1.83 -20.52
N LYS A 233 -9.35 -1.86 -20.73
CA LYS A 233 -8.71 -2.00 -22.05
C LYS A 233 -7.45 -2.85 -21.95
N SER A 234 -7.22 -3.66 -22.98
CA SER A 234 -5.99 -4.43 -23.16
C SER A 234 -4.88 -3.52 -23.67
N GLY A 235 -3.63 -3.87 -23.34
CA GLY A 235 -2.47 -3.38 -24.08
C GLY A 235 -2.24 -4.18 -25.36
N GLN A 236 -1.02 -4.13 -25.88
CA GLN A 236 -0.54 -4.82 -27.08
C GLN A 236 0.91 -5.32 -26.93
N ALA A 237 1.57 -5.03 -25.80
CA ALA A 237 2.97 -5.38 -25.54
C ALA A 237 3.22 -6.89 -25.62
N LEU A 238 2.35 -7.68 -24.98
CA LEU A 238 2.49 -9.13 -24.88
C LEU A 238 1.23 -9.85 -25.38
N PRO A 239 1.37 -10.89 -26.23
CA PRO A 239 0.24 -11.69 -26.74
C PRO A 239 -0.25 -12.69 -25.68
N LEU A 240 -0.60 -12.17 -24.50
CA LEU A 240 -1.01 -12.91 -23.32
C LEU A 240 -2.45 -12.58 -22.93
N SER A 241 -3.06 -13.51 -22.20
CA SER A 241 -4.40 -13.35 -21.63
C SER A 241 -4.37 -13.22 -20.11
N ILE A 242 -3.22 -12.86 -19.52
CA ILE A 242 -2.98 -12.68 -18.08
C ILE A 242 -2.33 -11.33 -17.81
N GLU A 243 -2.47 -10.79 -16.61
CA GLU A 243 -1.80 -9.56 -16.16
C GLU A 243 -1.01 -9.78 -14.87
N GLY A 244 -0.26 -8.78 -14.42
CA GLY A 244 0.60 -8.88 -13.24
C GLY A 244 0.04 -8.32 -11.93
N GLY A 245 -1.18 -7.79 -11.94
CA GLY A 245 -1.82 -7.21 -10.76
C GLY A 245 -1.19 -5.88 -10.35
N ASP A 246 -1.10 -5.65 -9.05
CA ASP A 246 -0.63 -4.39 -8.46
C ASP A 246 0.85 -4.08 -8.67
N TRP A 247 1.65 -5.11 -8.90
CA TRP A 247 3.10 -4.96 -8.97
C TRP A 247 3.65 -4.87 -10.39
N ILE A 248 3.01 -5.55 -11.35
CA ILE A 248 3.48 -5.68 -12.73
C ILE A 248 2.34 -5.35 -13.70
N ASN A 249 2.59 -4.46 -14.65
CA ASN A 249 1.76 -4.26 -15.84
C ASN A 249 2.44 -4.92 -17.04
N LEU A 250 1.87 -6.03 -17.53
CA LEU A 250 2.40 -6.78 -18.66
C LEU A 250 2.00 -6.17 -20.01
N GLY A 251 1.00 -5.29 -20.06
CA GLY A 251 0.49 -4.75 -21.32
C GLY A 251 -0.19 -5.80 -22.18
N SER A 252 -0.87 -6.75 -21.55
CA SER A 252 -1.36 -7.95 -22.23
C SER A 252 -2.51 -7.67 -23.21
N SER A 253 -2.49 -8.36 -24.35
CA SER A 253 -3.41 -8.10 -25.47
C SER A 253 -4.84 -8.62 -25.28
N SER A 254 -5.07 -9.53 -24.34
CA SER A 254 -6.37 -10.22 -24.18
C SER A 254 -6.87 -10.24 -22.73
N VAL A 255 -6.93 -9.08 -22.10
CA VAL A 255 -7.40 -8.95 -20.70
C VAL A 255 -8.64 -8.07 -20.52
N ALA A 256 -8.95 -7.17 -21.46
CA ALA A 256 -10.13 -6.33 -21.41
C ALA A 256 -11.43 -7.11 -21.15
N GLY A 257 -12.27 -6.57 -20.27
CA GLY A 257 -13.55 -7.18 -19.87
C GLY A 257 -13.42 -8.27 -18.81
N ASN A 258 -12.20 -8.67 -18.45
CA ASN A 258 -11.98 -9.61 -17.36
C ASN A 258 -11.74 -8.88 -16.04
N ASN A 259 -11.93 -9.61 -14.94
CA ASN A 259 -11.64 -9.14 -13.60
C ASN A 259 -10.89 -10.19 -12.79
N VAL A 260 -10.08 -9.72 -11.85
CA VAL A 260 -9.44 -10.53 -10.81
C VAL A 260 -9.88 -10.00 -9.47
N VAL A 261 -10.27 -10.90 -8.57
CA VAL A 261 -10.67 -10.61 -7.20
C VAL A 261 -9.88 -11.52 -6.29
N THR A 262 -9.23 -10.95 -5.30
CA THR A 262 -8.48 -11.65 -4.27
C THR A 262 -9.01 -11.27 -2.89
N THR A 263 -8.79 -12.14 -1.92
CA THR A 263 -8.98 -11.82 -0.51
C THR A 263 -7.72 -12.11 0.26
N ALA A 264 -7.49 -11.35 1.32
CA ALA A 264 -6.37 -11.55 2.23
C ALA A 264 -6.86 -11.64 3.68
N VAL A 265 -6.24 -12.51 4.46
CA VAL A 265 -6.48 -12.61 5.91
C VAL A 265 -5.16 -12.63 6.65
N GLY A 266 -5.15 -12.03 7.84
CA GLY A 266 -3.93 -11.95 8.62
C GLY A 266 -4.09 -11.17 9.91
N ALA A 267 -3.00 -10.56 10.35
CA ALA A 267 -2.97 -9.80 11.58
C ALA A 267 -1.95 -8.67 11.53
N ASN A 268 -2.19 -7.66 12.36
CA ASN A 268 -1.25 -6.60 12.68
C ASN A 268 -0.90 -6.66 14.17
N TYR A 269 0.38 -6.50 14.48
CA TYR A 269 0.91 -6.46 15.83
C TYR A 269 1.70 -5.16 16.08
N ARG A 270 1.20 -4.34 17.01
CA ARG A 270 1.86 -3.12 17.49
C ARG A 270 2.94 -3.50 18.50
N LEU A 271 4.20 -3.37 18.12
CA LEU A 271 5.32 -3.56 19.05
C LEU A 271 5.32 -2.44 20.10
N ASN A 272 5.12 -1.21 19.65
CA ASN A 272 4.99 0.00 20.45
C ASN A 272 4.11 1.04 19.71
N SER A 273 4.11 2.30 20.17
CA SER A 273 3.29 3.39 19.61
C SER A 273 3.65 3.83 18.19
N CYS A 274 4.85 3.53 17.70
CA CYS A 274 5.29 3.92 16.34
C CYS A 274 5.65 2.74 15.45
N LEU A 275 5.89 1.55 16.00
CA LEU A 275 6.37 0.39 15.27
C LEU A 275 5.32 -0.72 15.28
N SER A 276 4.93 -1.15 14.09
CA SER A 276 4.01 -2.27 13.90
C SER A 276 4.52 -3.22 12.82
N VAL A 277 4.14 -4.49 12.96
CA VAL A 277 4.35 -5.53 11.95
C VAL A 277 3.00 -6.09 11.57
N ALA A 278 2.72 -6.16 10.27
CA ALA A 278 1.52 -6.82 9.76
C ALA A 278 1.88 -7.90 8.75
N GLY A 279 1.12 -8.99 8.75
CA GLY A 279 1.27 -10.07 7.80
C GLY A 279 -0.08 -10.56 7.32
N VAL A 280 -0.24 -10.74 6.01
CA VAL A 280 -1.45 -11.29 5.39
C VAL A 280 -1.09 -12.37 4.38
N TRP A 281 -1.99 -13.34 4.26
CA TRP A 281 -1.98 -14.32 3.17
C TRP A 281 -3.14 -14.02 2.24
N GLU A 282 -2.82 -13.72 0.98
CA GLU A 282 -3.71 -13.32 -0.10
C GLU A 282 -3.88 -14.45 -1.11
N PHE A 283 -5.11 -14.72 -1.53
CA PHE A 283 -5.43 -15.74 -2.54
C PHE A 283 -6.62 -15.31 -3.43
N PRO A 284 -6.69 -15.81 -4.67
CA PRO A 284 -7.80 -15.51 -5.59
C PRO A 284 -9.15 -16.03 -5.09
N LEU A 285 -10.18 -15.20 -5.21
CA LEU A 285 -11.59 -15.59 -5.11
C LEU A 285 -12.24 -15.77 -6.48
N SER A 286 -11.76 -15.06 -7.51
CA SER A 286 -12.21 -15.22 -8.89
C SER A 286 -11.59 -16.46 -9.55
N ASN A 287 -12.29 -17.00 -10.57
CA ASN A 287 -11.74 -18.08 -11.40
C ASN A 287 -10.46 -17.67 -12.14
N ARG A 288 -10.34 -16.38 -12.47
CA ARG A 288 -9.14 -15.78 -13.04
C ARG A 288 -8.21 -15.34 -11.91
N LYS A 289 -6.94 -15.71 -11.99
CA LYS A 289 -5.92 -15.40 -10.97
C LYS A 289 -4.72 -14.60 -11.47
N ASP A 290 -4.58 -14.45 -12.79
CA ASP A 290 -3.44 -13.72 -13.37
C ASP A 290 -2.10 -14.29 -12.85
N LEU A 291 -1.07 -13.48 -12.58
CA LEU A 291 0.19 -13.96 -11.99
C LEU A 291 0.09 -14.37 -10.51
N LEU A 292 -1.02 -14.09 -9.82
CA LEU A 292 -1.15 -14.28 -8.37
C LEU A 292 -1.86 -15.60 -8.06
N ASP A 293 -1.11 -16.66 -7.77
CA ASP A 293 -1.70 -17.92 -7.29
C ASP A 293 -1.98 -17.87 -5.78
N SER A 294 -0.98 -17.44 -5.02
CA SER A 294 -1.12 -17.03 -3.63
C SER A 294 0.00 -16.05 -3.29
N ARG A 295 -0.19 -15.22 -2.28
CA ARG A 295 0.79 -14.21 -1.90
C ARG A 295 0.84 -14.03 -0.39
N THR A 296 2.04 -14.05 0.17
CA THR A 296 2.27 -13.62 1.54
C THR A 296 2.90 -12.24 1.51
N THR A 297 2.25 -11.28 2.16
CA THR A 297 2.79 -9.92 2.33
C THR A 297 3.06 -9.67 3.79
N VAL A 298 4.29 -9.24 4.10
CA VAL A 298 4.71 -8.83 5.44
C VAL A 298 5.19 -7.39 5.38
N THR A 299 4.72 -6.56 6.31
CA THR A 299 5.09 -5.16 6.40
C THR A 299 5.62 -4.83 7.79
N LEU A 300 6.63 -3.96 7.83
CA LEU A 300 7.16 -3.35 9.04
C LEU A 300 6.98 -1.84 8.89
N THR A 301 6.07 -1.26 9.66
CA THR A 301 5.71 0.15 9.55
C THR A 301 6.23 0.90 10.76
N LEU A 302 6.99 1.95 10.48
CA LEU A 302 7.42 2.96 11.43
C LEU A 302 6.68 4.27 11.12
N GLN A 303 5.79 4.68 12.02
CA GLN A 303 4.97 5.89 11.89
C GLN A 303 5.43 6.95 12.91
N PHE A 304 5.58 8.19 12.45
CA PHE A 304 6.09 9.32 13.24
C PHE A 304 4.98 10.27 13.66
#